data_AF-A0A935XWY1-F1
#
_entry.id   AF-A0A935XWY1-F1
#
_cell.length_a   1.000
_cell.length_b   1.000
_cell.length_c   1.000
_cell.angle_alpha   90.00
_cell.angle_beta   90.00
_cell.angle_gamma   90.00
#
_symmetry.space_group_name_H-M   'P 1'
#
loop_
_entity.id
_entity.type
_entity.pdbx_description
1 polymer ?
#
loop_
_entity_poly.entity_id
_entity_poly.type
_entity_poly.pdbx_seq_one_letter_code
_entity_poly.pdbx_strand_id
1 'polypeptide(L)'
;MIVSKNLLYSTFFIGFVLIELSCVRIQNPYTGIAPGIWRGKLILQDYRQMIVTKGKDEEVTRDVSDSKQQFFIPFKFSIGYNKDSSAFMTIYNGDEQLVYSDLHTGRNRKTGDDTFHIELAPYDAFLNGILSKIK
;
A
#
# COMPACT_ATOMS: atom_id res chain seq x y z
N MET A 1 40.59 31.10 31.95
CA MET A 1 39.12 31.06 31.75
C MET A 1 38.67 31.36 30.30
N ILE A 2 39.53 31.89 29.42
CA ILE A 2 39.18 32.18 28.00
C ILE A 2 39.24 30.92 27.12
N VAL A 3 40.17 30.00 27.38
CA VAL A 3 40.36 28.76 26.62
C VAL A 3 39.15 27.80 26.73
N SER A 4 38.48 27.74 27.88
CA SER A 4 37.31 26.85 28.06
C SER A 4 36.08 27.32 27.28
N LYS A 5 35.92 28.64 27.08
CA LYS A 5 34.83 29.20 26.27
C LYS A 5 35.03 28.88 24.79
N ASN A 6 36.25 29.01 24.27
CA ASN A 6 36.57 28.68 22.88
C ASN A 6 36.44 27.17 22.58
N LEU A 7 36.78 26.32 23.55
CA LEU A 7 36.58 24.87 23.45
C LEU A 7 35.09 24.50 23.45
N LEU A 8 34.27 25.17 24.27
CA LEU A 8 32.82 24.99 24.32
C LEU A 8 32.11 25.47 23.05
N TYR A 9 32.53 26.59 22.46
CA TYR A 9 31.98 27.06 21.19
C TYR A 9 32.36 26.13 20.03
N SER A 10 33.57 25.57 20.05
CA SER A 10 34.03 24.60 19.04
C SER A 10 33.22 23.30 19.09
N THR A 11 32.97 22.75 20.29
CA THR A 11 32.12 21.54 20.42
C THR A 11 30.67 21.80 20.02
N PHE A 12 30.14 22.99 20.31
CA PHE A 12 28.78 23.36 19.88
C PHE A 12 28.69 23.52 18.35
N PHE A 13 29.71 24.09 17.72
CA PHE A 13 29.78 24.23 16.27
C PHE A 13 29.88 22.87 15.57
N ILE A 14 30.72 21.96 16.07
CA ILE A 14 30.83 20.59 15.57
C ILE A 14 29.50 19.83 15.73
N GLY A 15 28.83 19.99 16.87
CA GLY A 15 27.50 19.41 17.10
C GLY A 15 26.46 19.89 16.10
N PHE A 16 26.45 21.19 15.78
CA PHE A 16 25.52 21.77 14.81
C PHE A 16 25.78 21.25 13.38
N VAL A 17 27.04 21.13 12.97
CA VAL A 17 27.42 20.58 11.65
C VAL A 17 27.03 19.11 11.52
N LEU A 18 27.11 18.31 12.60
CA LEU A 18 26.70 16.91 12.58
C LEU A 18 25.18 16.72 12.46
N ILE A 19 24.38 17.68 12.93
CA ILE A 19 22.90 17.62 12.80
C ILE A 19 22.48 17.84 11.34
N GLU A 20 23.10 18.78 10.63
CA GLU A 20 22.80 19.07 9.22
C GLU A 20 23.17 17.92 8.27
N LEU A 21 24.11 17.05 8.67
CA LEU A 21 24.48 15.85 7.91
C LEU A 21 23.48 14.69 8.09
N SER A 22 22.54 14.78 9.04
CA SER A 22 21.60 13.70 9.38
C SER A 22 20.30 13.69 8.58
N CYS A 23 20.23 14.41 7.44
CA CYS A 23 19.03 14.46 6.61
C CYS A 23 18.70 13.07 6.02
N VAL A 24 17.80 12.34 6.69
CA VAL A 24 17.24 11.08 6.22
C VAL A 24 16.39 11.38 4.98
N ARG A 25 16.94 11.15 3.80
CA ARG A 25 16.20 11.22 2.54
C ARG A 25 15.76 9.83 2.13
N ILE A 26 14.46 9.65 1.96
CA ILE A 26 13.90 8.47 1.32
C ILE A 26 14.32 8.57 -0.16
N GLN A 27 15.16 7.64 -0.62
CA GLN A 27 15.72 7.68 -1.97
C GLN A 27 14.66 7.57 -3.07
N ASN A 28 13.53 6.90 -2.77
CA ASN A 28 12.41 6.74 -3.71
C ASN A 28 11.07 6.92 -2.98
N PRO A 29 10.58 8.16 -2.80
CA PRO A 29 9.24 8.40 -2.29
C PRO A 29 8.23 8.04 -3.38
N TYR A 30 7.42 7.03 -3.14
CA TYR A 30 6.27 6.70 -4.00
C TYR A 30 5.02 7.29 -3.39
N THR A 31 4.16 7.88 -4.23
CA THR A 31 2.91 8.55 -3.82
C THR A 31 1.78 7.56 -3.56
N GLY A 32 1.96 6.29 -3.91
CA GLY A 32 0.96 5.24 -3.76
C GLY A 32 1.58 3.90 -3.36
N ILE A 33 1.06 2.84 -3.96
CA ILE A 33 1.42 1.45 -3.65
C ILE A 33 2.90 1.20 -3.95
N ALA A 34 3.60 0.47 -3.07
CA ALA A 34 4.99 0.15 -3.32
C ALA A 34 5.17 -0.69 -4.60
N PRO A 35 6.15 -0.35 -5.46
CA PRO A 35 6.40 -1.10 -6.68
C PRO A 35 6.93 -2.50 -6.37
N GLY A 36 6.71 -3.43 -7.29
CA GLY A 36 7.16 -4.80 -7.18
C GLY A 36 6.05 -5.83 -7.35
N ILE A 37 6.35 -7.08 -7.01
CA ILE A 37 5.45 -8.22 -7.20
C ILE A 37 4.58 -8.41 -5.96
N TRP A 38 3.28 -8.57 -6.21
CA TRP A 38 2.24 -8.76 -5.22
C TRP A 38 1.46 -10.07 -5.47
N ARG A 39 0.85 -10.60 -4.40
CA ARG A 39 -0.07 -11.74 -4.44
C ARG A 39 -1.46 -11.25 -4.10
N GLY A 40 -2.37 -11.31 -5.06
CA GLY A 40 -3.77 -10.96 -4.90
C GLY A 40 -4.62 -12.18 -4.55
N LYS A 41 -5.73 -11.94 -3.85
CA LYS A 41 -6.82 -12.91 -3.69
C LYS A 41 -8.05 -12.31 -4.38
N LEU A 42 -8.42 -12.84 -5.54
CA LEU A 42 -9.63 -12.44 -6.25
C LEU A 42 -10.82 -13.15 -5.62
N ILE A 43 -11.67 -12.42 -4.92
CA ILE A 43 -12.83 -12.97 -4.22
C ILE A 43 -13.96 -13.11 -5.25
N LEU A 44 -14.38 -14.34 -5.51
CA LEU A 44 -15.45 -14.61 -6.47
C LEU A 44 -16.81 -14.71 -5.79
N GLN A 45 -16.86 -15.34 -4.62
CA GLN A 45 -18.06 -15.48 -3.81
C GLN A 45 -17.69 -15.31 -2.35
N ASP A 46 -18.43 -14.42 -1.68
CA ASP A 46 -18.30 -14.13 -0.27
C ASP A 46 -19.61 -14.49 0.42
N TYR A 47 -19.63 -15.65 1.10
CA TYR A 47 -20.82 -16.13 1.81
C TYR A 47 -20.88 -15.64 3.26
N ARG A 48 -19.96 -14.75 3.66
CA ARG A 48 -19.95 -14.22 5.02
C ARG A 48 -21.26 -13.46 5.29
N GLN A 49 -21.96 -13.85 6.36
CA GLN A 49 -23.15 -13.13 6.79
C GLN A 49 -22.75 -11.76 7.33
N MET A 50 -23.20 -10.69 6.66
CA MET A 50 -22.99 -9.32 7.14
C MET A 50 -23.90 -9.07 8.35
N ILE A 51 -23.35 -9.15 9.56
CA ILE A 51 -24.07 -8.75 10.77
C ILE A 51 -23.86 -7.24 10.95
N VAL A 52 -24.86 -6.45 10.51
CA VAL A 52 -24.90 -5.03 10.83
C VAL A 52 -25.24 -4.89 12.32
N THR A 53 -24.22 -4.70 13.15
CA THR A 53 -24.43 -4.46 14.59
C THR A 53 -24.94 -3.03 14.74
N LYS A 54 -26.25 -2.83 14.86
CA LYS A 54 -26.86 -1.52 15.16
C LYS A 54 -26.12 -0.89 16.36
N GLY A 55 -25.41 0.21 16.13
CA GLY A 55 -24.77 1.02 17.18
C GLY A 55 -23.24 0.96 17.27
N LYS A 56 -22.55 0.23 16.39
CA LYS A 56 -21.11 0.41 16.15
C LYS A 56 -20.86 0.59 14.67
N ASP A 57 -20.10 1.61 14.29
CA ASP A 57 -19.70 1.88 12.90
C ASP A 57 -18.76 0.80 12.32
N GLU A 58 -18.60 -0.35 12.99
CA GLU A 58 -17.78 -1.45 12.52
C GLU A 58 -18.67 -2.51 11.87
N GLU A 59 -18.45 -2.78 10.59
CA GLU A 59 -18.92 -4.00 9.94
C GLU A 59 -18.18 -5.18 10.55
N VAL A 60 -18.64 -5.65 11.72
CA VAL A 60 -18.10 -6.84 12.35
C VAL A 60 -18.69 -8.04 11.64
N THR A 61 -17.98 -8.50 10.61
CA THR A 61 -18.27 -9.80 10.01
C THR A 61 -17.91 -10.86 11.04
N ARG A 62 -18.91 -11.51 11.64
CA ARG A 62 -18.67 -12.62 12.57
C ARG A 62 -18.48 -13.87 11.73
N ASP A 63 -17.30 -14.48 11.80
CA ASP A 63 -17.05 -15.80 11.22
C ASP A 63 -17.89 -16.83 11.98
N VAL A 64 -19.15 -17.01 11.55
CA VAL A 64 -20.01 -18.07 12.05
C VAL A 64 -19.63 -19.33 11.30
N SER A 65 -18.70 -20.11 11.88
CA SER A 65 -18.18 -21.44 11.51
C SER A 65 -16.72 -21.47 11.03
N ASP A 66 -15.99 -22.48 11.51
CA ASP A 66 -14.59 -22.82 11.19
C ASP A 66 -14.33 -23.13 9.70
N SER A 67 -15.35 -23.11 8.84
CA SER A 67 -15.19 -23.25 7.40
C SER A 67 -15.14 -21.87 6.76
N LYS A 68 -13.95 -21.45 6.30
CA LYS A 68 -13.75 -20.24 5.48
C LYS A 68 -14.68 -20.26 4.27
N GLN A 69 -15.85 -19.61 4.36
CA GLN A 69 -16.86 -19.56 3.30
C GLN A 69 -16.53 -18.48 2.25
N GLN A 70 -15.26 -18.37 1.87
CA GLN A 70 -14.83 -17.44 0.84
C GLN A 70 -14.19 -18.22 -0.29
N PHE A 71 -14.84 -18.19 -1.46
CA PHE A 71 -14.25 -18.73 -2.68
C PHE A 71 -13.41 -17.65 -3.34
N PHE A 72 -12.10 -17.85 -3.37
CA PHE A 72 -11.16 -16.91 -3.97
C PHE A 72 -10.14 -17.61 -4.86
N ILE A 73 -9.66 -16.90 -5.87
CA ILE A 73 -8.58 -17.34 -6.75
C ILE A 73 -7.33 -16.50 -6.44
N PRO A 74 -6.20 -17.13 -6.09
CA PRO A 74 -4.95 -16.41 -5.96
C PRO A 74 -4.42 -16.03 -7.35
N PHE A 75 -3.94 -14.81 -7.50
CA PHE A 75 -3.27 -14.38 -8.73
C PHE A 75 -2.03 -13.54 -8.41
N LYS A 76 -1.08 -13.53 -9.33
CA LYS A 76 0.15 -12.75 -9.22
C LYS A 76 0.00 -11.48 -10.04
N PHE A 77 0.41 -10.35 -9.48
CA PHE A 77 0.48 -9.10 -10.23
C PHE A 77 1.72 -8.31 -9.80
N SER A 78 2.07 -7.27 -10.55
CA SER A 78 3.10 -6.32 -10.17
C SER A 78 2.62 -4.89 -10.37
N ILE A 79 3.16 -4.00 -9.54
CA ILE A 79 2.95 -2.56 -9.63
C ILE A 79 4.24 -1.94 -10.14
N GLY A 80 4.11 -1.13 -11.19
CA GLY A 80 5.19 -0.32 -11.73
C GLY A 80 4.79 1.15 -11.81
N TYR A 81 5.79 2.01 -12.00
CA TYR A 81 5.60 3.44 -12.23
C TYR A 81 6.35 3.84 -13.49
N ASN A 82 5.69 4.65 -14.31
CA ASN A 82 6.31 5.28 -15.47
C ASN A 82 7.17 6.48 -15.06
N LYS A 83 7.92 7.05 -16.01
CA LYS A 83 8.81 8.20 -15.77
C LYS A 83 8.05 9.46 -15.32
N ASP A 84 6.81 9.61 -15.74
CA ASP A 84 5.86 10.66 -15.35
C ASP A 84 5.18 10.37 -14.00
N SER A 85 5.60 9.32 -13.30
CA SER A 85 5.00 8.85 -12.04
C SER A 85 3.58 8.29 -12.16
N SER A 86 3.07 8.01 -13.38
CA SER A 86 1.81 7.28 -13.53
C SER A 86 2.02 5.81 -13.12
N ALA A 87 1.15 5.26 -12.27
CA ALA A 87 1.22 3.87 -11.86
C ALA A 87 0.58 2.94 -12.91
N PHE A 88 1.09 1.72 -13.05
CA PHE A 88 0.49 0.67 -13.88
C PHE A 88 0.53 -0.68 -13.17
N MET A 89 -0.39 -1.57 -13.52
CA MET A 89 -0.44 -2.93 -13.00
C MET A 89 -0.16 -3.94 -14.12
N THR A 90 0.67 -4.92 -13.84
CA THR A 90 0.82 -6.10 -14.71
C THR A 90 0.28 -7.33 -14.01
N ILE A 91 -0.74 -7.97 -14.57
CA ILE A 91 -1.28 -9.25 -14.09
C ILE A 91 -0.61 -10.39 -14.85
N TYR A 92 -0.19 -11.42 -14.13
CA TYR A 92 0.47 -12.60 -14.71
C TYR A 92 -0.49 -13.78 -14.77
N ASN A 93 -0.69 -14.33 -15.97
CA ASN A 93 -1.51 -15.51 -16.22
C ASN A 93 -0.68 -16.58 -16.97
N GLY A 94 0.03 -17.42 -16.23
CA GLY A 94 1.01 -18.33 -16.82
C GLY A 94 2.14 -17.54 -17.48
N ASP A 95 2.29 -17.69 -18.80
CA ASP A 95 3.28 -16.96 -19.61
C ASP A 95 2.74 -15.62 -20.15
N GLU A 96 1.44 -15.37 -20.02
CA GLU A 96 0.79 -14.15 -20.48
C GLU A 96 0.94 -13.02 -19.44
N GLN A 97 1.16 -11.80 -19.94
CA GLN A 97 1.26 -10.58 -19.14
C GLN A 97 0.23 -9.57 -19.62
N LEU A 98 -0.73 -9.25 -18.76
CA LEU A 98 -1.78 -8.27 -19.00
C LEU A 98 -1.39 -6.96 -18.33
N VAL A 99 -1.09 -5.94 -19.11
CA VAL A 99 -0.66 -4.62 -18.61
C VAL A 99 -1.81 -3.64 -18.66
N TYR A 100 -2.10 -3.01 -17.52
CA TYR A 100 -3.16 -2.02 -17.36
C TYR A 100 -2.55 -0.72 -16.82
N SER A 101 -2.70 0.36 -17.59
CA SER A 101 -2.08 1.66 -17.28
C SER A 101 -2.93 2.57 -16.41
N ASP A 102 -4.23 2.35 -16.32
CA ASP A 102 -5.15 3.24 -15.60
C ASP A 102 -5.36 2.79 -14.14
N LEU A 103 -4.26 2.83 -13.38
CA LEU A 103 -4.25 2.45 -11.98
C LEU A 103 -4.37 3.68 -11.09
N HIS A 104 -5.50 3.80 -10.40
CA HIS A 104 -5.73 4.81 -9.38
C HIS A 104 -5.48 4.24 -7.99
N THR A 105 -4.58 4.87 -7.25
CA THR A 105 -4.27 4.49 -5.86
C THR A 105 -4.92 5.47 -4.89
N GLY A 106 -5.42 4.96 -3.77
CA GLY A 106 -6.05 5.76 -2.72
C GLY A 106 -5.83 5.16 -1.35
N ARG A 107 -6.59 5.67 -0.37
CA ARG A 107 -6.53 5.20 1.01
C ARG A 107 -7.92 5.15 1.60
N ASN A 108 -8.26 4.06 2.28
CA ASN A 108 -9.51 3.97 3.01
C ASN A 108 -9.46 4.92 4.22
N ARG A 109 -10.37 5.90 4.28
CA ARG A 109 -10.42 6.92 5.34
C ARG A 109 -10.70 6.34 6.73
N LYS A 110 -11.34 5.18 6.81
CA LYS A 110 -11.75 4.55 8.07
C LYS A 110 -10.66 3.65 8.65
N THR A 111 -10.01 2.84 7.81
CA THR A 111 -9.02 1.85 8.27
C THR A 111 -7.57 2.32 8.06
N GLY A 112 -7.34 3.28 7.15
CA GLY A 112 -6.00 3.72 6.76
C GLY A 112 -5.29 2.76 5.80
N ASP A 113 -5.98 1.70 5.33
CA ASP A 113 -5.42 0.75 4.37
C ASP A 113 -5.30 1.39 2.99
N ASP A 114 -4.24 1.05 2.27
CA ASP A 114 -4.05 1.50 0.90
C ASP A 114 -5.03 0.77 -0.02
N THR A 115 -5.63 1.49 -0.96
CA THR A 115 -6.61 0.93 -1.91
C THR A 115 -6.20 1.21 -3.33
N PHE A 116 -6.72 0.41 -4.26
CA PHE A 116 -6.62 0.71 -5.68
C PHE A 116 -7.92 0.47 -6.41
N HIS A 117 -8.05 1.19 -7.52
CA HIS A 117 -9.04 1.00 -8.56
C HIS A 117 -8.30 0.90 -9.89
N ILE A 118 -8.65 -0.09 -10.71
CA ILE A 118 -8.07 -0.23 -12.05
C ILE A 118 -9.11 -0.67 -13.05
N GLU A 119 -9.17 0.03 -14.18
CA GLU A 119 -10.02 -0.31 -15.30
C GLU A 119 -9.36 -1.39 -16.16
N LEU A 120 -10.12 -2.45 -16.47
CA LEU A 120 -9.64 -3.58 -17.25
C LEU A 120 -9.91 -3.41 -18.75
N ALA A 121 -9.58 -2.25 -19.33
CA ALA A 121 -9.79 -2.03 -20.77
C ALA A 121 -9.10 -3.11 -21.62
N PRO A 122 -9.77 -3.65 -22.68
CA PRO A 122 -11.06 -3.24 -23.24
C PRO A 122 -12.30 -3.91 -22.61
N TYR A 123 -12.12 -4.69 -21.55
CA TYR A 123 -13.23 -5.29 -20.82
C TYR A 123 -13.93 -4.20 -20.01
N ASP A 124 -15.27 -4.11 -20.11
CA ASP A 124 -16.11 -3.20 -19.31
C ASP A 124 -16.21 -3.71 -17.87
N ALA A 125 -15.06 -3.74 -17.20
CA ALA A 125 -14.84 -4.32 -15.89
C ALA A 125 -13.74 -3.55 -15.16
N PHE A 126 -13.81 -3.57 -13.82
CA PHE A 126 -12.83 -2.93 -12.97
C PHE A 126 -12.46 -3.84 -11.80
N LEU A 127 -11.25 -3.66 -11.26
CA LEU A 127 -10.83 -4.28 -10.02
C LEU A 127 -10.69 -3.23 -8.94
N ASN A 128 -11.38 -3.44 -7.83
CA ASN A 128 -11.16 -2.74 -6.58
C ASN A 128 -10.39 -3.64 -5.63
N GLY A 129 -9.34 -3.09 -5.03
CA GLY A 129 -8.52 -3.83 -4.08
C GLY A 129 -8.18 -3.02 -2.84
N ILE A 130 -8.00 -3.74 -1.75
CA ILE A 130 -7.46 -3.23 -0.49
C ILE A 130 -6.15 -3.97 -0.24
N LEU A 131 -5.08 -3.22 -0.03
CA LEU A 131 -3.81 -3.76 0.42
C LEU A 131 -3.85 -3.91 1.93
N SER A 132 -3.89 -5.15 2.36
CA SER A 132 -3.83 -5.49 3.77
C SER A 132 -2.60 -6.32 4.05
N LYS A 133 -2.05 -6.16 5.26
CA LYS A 133 -1.01 -7.07 5.75
C LYS A 133 -1.67 -8.43 5.98
N ILE A 134 -1.04 -9.49 5.47
CA ILE A 134 -1.45 -10.85 5.80
C ILE A 134 -1.25 -11.03 7.31
N LYS A 135 -2.36 -11.19 8.04
CA LYS A 135 -2.35 -11.56 9.47
C LYS A 135 -2.01 -13.03 9.64
#